data_AF-A0A9P1N3Y6-F1
#
_entry.id   AF-A0A9P1N3Y6-F1
#
_cell.length_a   1.000
_cell.length_b   1.000
_cell.length_c   1.000
_cell.angle_alpha   90.00
_cell.angle_beta   90.00
_cell.angle_gamma   90.00
#
_symmetry.space_group_name_H-M   'P 1'
#
loop_
_entity.id
_entity.type
_entity.pdbx_description
1 polymer ?
#
loop_
_entity_poly.entity_id
_entity_poly.type
_entity_poly.pdbx_seq_one_letter_code
_entity_poly.pdbx_strand_id
1 'polypeptide(L)'
;MIANSIFSKFVFVFFLLWRICEACIPTQQIETTTTTTTTVAPIYGCPDATWTIINRATYYWCAQAISYPEYPDEYVTECANLHANAKVWGVQDQAELQTMLTLTRTLVTVGRLGFGAKRVSTCEAVIGVDASCTALNSFEWTDGSTTGTDGFYWMPGFPANPYGSSDPANYLQTDISTGEMYDYYGNSYWEAAICGMLPIQLN
;
A
#
# COMPACT_ATOMS: atom_id res chain seq x y z
N MET A 1 38.96 -93.18 -41.01
CA MET A 1 37.61 -93.10 -41.60
C MET A 1 36.62 -92.86 -40.47
N ILE A 2 36.10 -91.63 -40.45
CA ILE A 2 34.82 -91.10 -39.92
C ILE A 2 34.36 -91.55 -38.50
N ALA A 3 34.49 -90.64 -37.53
CA ALA A 3 33.56 -90.53 -36.41
C ALA A 3 33.30 -89.03 -36.14
N ASN A 4 32.17 -88.55 -36.64
CA ASN A 4 31.72 -87.16 -36.57
C ASN A 4 30.31 -87.18 -35.98
N SER A 5 30.17 -86.99 -34.66
CA SER A 5 28.87 -86.98 -34.00
C SER A 5 28.96 -86.44 -32.58
N ILE A 6 28.00 -85.60 -32.21
CA ILE A 6 27.61 -85.23 -30.83
C ILE A 6 28.45 -84.16 -30.11
N PHE A 7 28.68 -83.00 -30.74
CA PHE A 7 29.04 -81.76 -30.01
C PHE A 7 27.93 -80.68 -30.07
N SER A 8 26.66 -81.09 -30.17
CA SER A 8 25.53 -80.19 -30.48
C SER A 8 24.26 -80.38 -29.61
N LYS A 9 24.34 -81.00 -28.43
CA LYS A 9 23.12 -81.27 -27.62
C LYS A 9 23.14 -80.89 -26.13
N PHE A 10 24.20 -80.30 -25.59
CA PHE A 10 24.27 -79.99 -24.15
C PHE A 10 24.11 -78.52 -23.75
N VAL A 11 24.06 -77.57 -24.69
CA VAL A 11 23.91 -76.13 -24.36
C VAL A 11 22.45 -75.65 -24.37
N PHE A 12 21.50 -76.47 -24.88
CA PHE A 12 20.15 -75.99 -25.19
C PHE A 12 19.06 -76.26 -24.12
N VAL A 13 19.38 -76.91 -23.00
CA VAL A 13 18.33 -77.32 -22.02
C VAL A 13 18.26 -76.42 -20.77
N PHE A 14 19.27 -75.59 -20.49
CA PHE A 14 19.24 -74.73 -19.30
C PHE A 14 18.52 -73.38 -19.50
N PHE A 15 18.22 -72.99 -20.73
CA PHE A 15 17.60 -71.69 -21.03
C PHE A 15 16.07 -71.71 -21.20
N LEU A 16 15.41 -72.84 -20.92
CA LEU A 16 13.97 -73.02 -21.17
C LEU A 16 13.10 -73.19 -19.91
N LEU A 17 13.65 -73.04 -18.70
CA LEU A 17 12.88 -73.10 -17.45
C LEU A 17 12.97 -71.84 -16.58
N TRP A 18 13.59 -70.75 -17.05
CA TRP A 18 13.55 -69.44 -16.36
C TRP A 18 12.32 -68.59 -16.76
N ARG A 19 11.48 -69.04 -17.70
CA ARG A 19 10.42 -68.22 -18.30
C ARG A 19 9.01 -68.51 -17.77
N ILE A 20 8.84 -68.82 -16.48
CA ILE A 20 7.48 -68.96 -15.92
C ILE A 20 7.46 -68.70 -14.40
N CYS A 21 7.73 -67.46 -13.98
CA CYS A 21 7.14 -66.91 -12.74
C CYS A 21 7.34 -65.39 -12.59
N GLU A 22 6.95 -64.58 -13.58
CA GLU A 22 6.98 -63.11 -13.44
C GLU A 22 5.66 -62.44 -13.90
N ALA A 23 4.56 -63.19 -13.87
CA ALA A 23 3.24 -62.65 -14.14
C ALA A 23 2.28 -63.01 -13.00
N CYS A 24 2.51 -62.41 -11.82
CA CYS A 24 1.49 -62.11 -10.81
C CYS A 24 2.14 -61.43 -9.59
N ILE A 25 2.70 -60.24 -9.78
CA ILE A 25 2.80 -59.30 -8.66
C ILE A 25 1.65 -58.32 -8.86
N PRO A 26 0.62 -58.30 -8.00
CA PRO A 26 -0.38 -57.25 -8.06
C PRO A 26 0.37 -55.94 -7.82
N THR A 27 0.46 -55.12 -8.87
CA THR A 27 0.96 -53.76 -8.74
C THR A 27 -0.04 -53.05 -7.84
N GLN A 28 0.26 -52.93 -6.55
CA GLN A 28 -0.45 -52.04 -5.67
C GLN A 28 -0.22 -50.64 -6.25
N GLN A 29 -1.20 -50.15 -7.01
CA GLN A 29 -1.25 -48.75 -7.37
C GLN A 29 -1.49 -48.02 -6.06
N ILE A 30 -0.42 -47.48 -5.49
CA ILE A 30 -0.52 -46.47 -4.44
C ILE A 30 -1.15 -45.27 -5.14
N GLU A 31 -2.47 -45.16 -5.07
CA GLU A 31 -3.18 -43.94 -5.40
C GLU A 31 -2.65 -42.86 -4.47
N THR A 32 -1.73 -42.06 -5.01
CA THR A 32 -1.28 -40.85 -4.35
C THR A 32 -2.43 -39.87 -4.48
N THR A 33 -3.31 -39.86 -3.48
CA THR A 33 -4.31 -38.82 -3.29
C THR A 33 -3.56 -37.51 -3.15
N THR A 34 -3.38 -36.81 -4.26
CA THR A 34 -2.90 -35.43 -4.25
C THR A 34 -4.05 -34.61 -3.72
N THR A 35 -4.07 -34.41 -2.40
CA THR A 35 -4.88 -33.37 -1.78
C THR A 35 -4.44 -32.07 -2.42
N THR A 36 -5.20 -31.63 -3.42
CA THR A 36 -5.04 -30.31 -4.00
C THR A 36 -5.55 -29.37 -2.93
N THR A 37 -4.65 -28.91 -2.06
CA THR A 37 -4.93 -27.76 -1.21
C THR A 37 -5.15 -26.62 -2.18
N THR A 38 -6.42 -26.26 -2.41
CA THR A 38 -6.77 -25.01 -3.08
C THR A 38 -6.23 -23.90 -2.21
N THR A 39 -5.02 -23.43 -2.50
CA THR A 39 -4.46 -22.21 -1.92
C THR A 39 -5.30 -21.08 -2.48
N VAL A 40 -6.39 -20.75 -1.77
CA VAL A 40 -7.16 -19.54 -2.05
C VAL A 40 -6.19 -18.38 -1.90
N ALA A 41 -6.02 -17.60 -2.96
CA ALA A 41 -5.19 -16.41 -2.90
C ALA A 41 -5.69 -15.52 -1.75
N PRO A 42 -4.80 -14.94 -0.94
CA PRO A 42 -5.22 -14.03 0.13
C PRO A 42 -6.08 -12.91 -0.45
N ILE A 43 -7.26 -12.69 0.13
CA ILE A 43 -8.13 -11.56 -0.22
C ILE A 43 -7.56 -10.34 0.49
N TYR A 44 -7.30 -9.27 -0.27
CA TYR A 44 -6.88 -7.99 0.28
C TYR A 44 -8.02 -6.98 0.23
N GLY A 45 -8.19 -6.22 1.30
CA GLY A 45 -9.21 -5.18 1.38
C GLY A 45 -8.97 -4.23 2.55
N CYS A 46 -9.94 -3.35 2.80
CA CYS A 46 -9.89 -2.48 3.96
C CYS A 46 -10.39 -3.18 5.22
N PRO A 47 -9.98 -2.74 6.42
CA PRO A 47 -10.27 -3.43 7.68
C PRO A 47 -11.74 -3.73 7.91
N ASP A 48 -12.59 -2.76 7.59
CA ASP A 48 -14.04 -2.84 7.75
C ASP A 48 -14.74 -1.83 6.84
N ALA A 49 -16.08 -1.78 6.94
CA ALA A 49 -16.93 -0.95 6.09
C ALA A 49 -16.82 0.56 6.33
N THR A 50 -16.12 1.01 7.39
CA THR A 50 -15.87 2.43 7.65
C THR A 50 -14.73 2.99 6.78
N TRP A 51 -13.95 2.11 6.16
CA TRP A 51 -12.89 2.46 5.22
C TRP A 51 -13.37 2.37 3.77
N THR A 52 -13.03 3.39 2.99
CA THR A 52 -13.30 3.45 1.56
C THR A 52 -12.09 2.97 0.77
N ILE A 53 -12.30 2.08 -0.21
CA ILE A 53 -11.26 1.69 -1.17
C ILE A 53 -11.14 2.77 -2.24
N ILE A 54 -9.93 3.27 -2.44
CA ILE A 54 -9.55 4.19 -3.50
C ILE A 54 -8.54 3.50 -4.42
N ASN A 55 -8.62 3.81 -5.72
CA ASN A 55 -7.73 3.25 -6.72
C ASN A 55 -6.64 4.27 -7.06
N ARG A 56 -5.40 4.01 -6.62
CA ARG A 56 -4.21 4.66 -7.18
C ARG A 56 -3.75 3.85 -8.39
N ALA A 57 -3.17 4.50 -9.40
CA ALA A 57 -2.80 3.87 -10.66
C ALA A 57 -1.99 2.55 -10.53
N THR A 58 -1.24 2.40 -9.44
CA THR A 58 -0.37 1.25 -9.18
C THR A 58 -0.85 0.33 -8.05
N TYR A 59 -1.79 0.75 -7.19
CA TYR A 59 -2.27 -0.04 -6.04
C TYR A 59 -3.59 0.51 -5.48
N TYR A 60 -4.32 -0.34 -4.74
CA TYR A 60 -5.48 0.11 -3.96
C TYR A 60 -5.04 0.75 -2.65
N TRP A 61 -5.85 1.67 -2.15
CA TRP A 61 -5.62 2.38 -0.89
C TRP A 61 -6.90 2.41 -0.05
N CYS A 62 -6.76 2.27 1.26
CA CYS A 62 -7.86 2.36 2.21
C CYS A 62 -7.86 3.72 2.87
N ALA A 63 -8.97 4.44 2.74
CA ALA A 63 -9.10 5.79 3.26
C ALA A 63 -10.31 5.93 4.19
N GLN A 64 -10.12 6.65 5.28
CA GLN A 64 -11.19 6.99 6.21
C GLN A 64 -11.04 8.45 6.62
N ALA A 65 -12.05 9.26 6.32
CA ALA A 65 -12.12 10.63 6.81
C ALA A 65 -12.52 10.64 8.30
N ILE A 66 -11.91 11.52 9.08
CA ILE A 66 -12.25 11.77 10.48
C ILE A 66 -12.40 13.28 10.70
N SER A 67 -13.24 13.67 11.66
CA SER A 67 -13.57 15.08 11.90
C SER A 67 -13.82 15.41 13.37
N TYR A 68 -12.98 16.29 13.92
CA TYR A 68 -13.18 17.04 15.15
C TYR A 68 -12.08 18.12 15.24
N PRO A 69 -12.38 19.36 15.64
CA PRO A 69 -11.38 20.44 15.63
C PRO A 69 -10.23 20.10 16.59
N GLU A 70 -9.04 19.90 16.05
CA GLU A 70 -7.89 19.38 16.81
C GLU A 70 -6.55 19.81 16.20
N TYR A 71 -5.45 19.68 16.95
CA TYR A 71 -4.12 19.92 16.40
C TYR A 71 -3.68 18.78 15.46
N PRO A 72 -2.85 19.06 14.44
CA PRO A 72 -2.38 18.06 13.49
C PRO A 72 -1.74 16.79 14.09
N ASP A 73 -0.97 16.93 15.18
CA ASP A 73 -0.30 15.78 15.81
C ASP A 73 -1.29 14.82 16.50
N GLU A 74 -2.45 15.32 16.94
CA GLU A 74 -3.52 14.50 17.47
C GLU A 74 -4.21 13.72 16.35
N TYR A 75 -4.41 14.31 15.17
CA TYR A 75 -4.86 13.57 13.98
C TYR A 75 -3.89 12.46 13.56
N VAL A 76 -2.58 12.68 13.67
CA VAL A 76 -1.58 11.62 13.45
C VAL A 76 -1.76 10.47 14.44
N THR A 77 -1.97 10.79 15.71
CA THR A 77 -2.23 9.80 16.76
C THR A 77 -3.52 9.03 16.49
N GLU A 78 -4.56 9.73 16.06
CA GLU A 78 -5.90 9.17 15.87
C GLU A 78 -5.98 8.29 14.63
N CYS A 79 -5.29 8.63 13.55
CA CYS A 79 -5.10 7.71 12.43
C CYS A 79 -4.43 6.40 12.87
N ALA A 80 -3.38 6.47 13.71
CA ALA A 80 -2.71 5.28 14.23
C ALA A 80 -3.62 4.45 15.17
N ASN A 81 -4.55 5.10 15.88
CA ASN A 81 -5.56 4.44 16.71
C ASN A 81 -6.62 3.69 15.88
N LEU A 82 -6.99 4.20 14.69
CA LEU A 82 -7.90 3.49 13.78
C LEU A 82 -7.28 2.19 13.26
N HIS A 83 -6.00 2.23 12.91
CA HIS A 83 -5.24 1.04 12.55
C HIS A 83 -3.73 1.30 12.66
N ALA A 84 -2.96 0.30 13.09
CA ALA A 84 -1.51 0.44 13.33
C ALA A 84 -0.67 0.90 12.11
N ASN A 85 -1.19 0.70 10.90
CA ASN A 85 -0.54 1.11 9.65
C ASN A 85 -1.13 2.40 9.04
N ALA A 86 -2.16 2.96 9.67
CA ALA A 86 -2.82 4.15 9.17
C ALA A 86 -2.09 5.42 9.60
N LYS A 87 -2.02 6.37 8.66
CA LYS A 87 -1.37 7.66 8.83
C LYS A 87 -2.23 8.76 8.23
N VAL A 88 -2.01 10.01 8.61
CA VAL A 88 -2.59 11.15 7.89
C VAL A 88 -2.09 11.10 6.45
N TRP A 89 -3.02 11.09 5.52
CA TRP A 89 -2.78 10.69 4.15
C TRP A 89 -2.29 11.86 3.28
N GLY A 90 -1.24 11.63 2.48
CA GLY A 90 -0.78 12.56 1.46
C GLY A 90 -1.60 12.45 0.17
N VAL A 91 -1.44 13.43 -0.72
CA VAL A 91 -2.22 13.55 -1.96
C VAL A 91 -1.35 13.20 -3.16
N GLN A 92 -1.74 12.18 -3.94
CA GLN A 92 -0.95 11.76 -5.11
C GLN A 92 -1.09 12.71 -6.31
N ASP A 93 -2.31 13.18 -6.58
CA ASP A 93 -2.64 14.06 -7.71
C ASP A 93 -3.98 14.78 -7.47
N GLN A 94 -4.39 15.63 -8.42
CA GLN A 94 -5.63 16.40 -8.32
C GLN A 94 -6.90 15.54 -8.30
N ALA A 95 -6.92 14.37 -8.95
CA ALA A 95 -8.09 13.50 -8.94
C ALA A 95 -8.26 12.83 -7.57
N GLU A 96 -7.15 12.45 -6.94
CA GLU A 96 -7.12 11.97 -5.57
C GLU A 96 -7.54 13.07 -4.59
N LEU A 97 -7.05 14.31 -4.77
CA LEU A 97 -7.49 15.46 -3.98
C LEU A 97 -9.00 15.63 -4.01
N GLN A 98 -9.63 15.57 -5.18
CA GLN A 98 -11.10 15.67 -5.28
C GLN A 98 -11.81 14.52 -4.58
N THR A 99 -11.29 13.30 -4.68
CA THR A 99 -11.83 12.13 -3.97
C THR A 99 -11.78 12.34 -2.46
N MET A 100 -10.63 12.80 -1.95
CA MET A 100 -10.43 13.11 -0.54
C MET A 100 -11.42 14.21 -0.08
N LEU A 101 -11.54 15.31 -0.82
CA LEU A 101 -12.50 16.37 -0.50
C LEU A 101 -13.94 15.88 -0.48
N THR A 102 -14.34 15.02 -1.43
CA THR A 102 -15.67 14.40 -1.42
C THR A 102 -15.91 13.58 -0.16
N LEU A 103 -14.94 12.77 0.26
CA LEU A 103 -15.04 11.98 1.51
C LEU A 103 -15.15 12.89 2.73
N THR A 104 -14.26 13.89 2.87
CA THR A 104 -14.28 14.84 3.98
C THR A 104 -15.59 15.60 4.07
N ARG A 105 -16.15 16.03 2.92
CA ARG A 105 -17.41 16.79 2.85
C ARG A 105 -18.64 16.02 3.31
N THR A 106 -18.55 14.70 3.47
CA THR A 106 -19.61 13.91 4.13
C THR A 106 -19.67 14.17 5.65
N LEU A 107 -18.59 14.66 6.23
CA LEU A 107 -18.44 14.93 7.67
C LEU A 107 -18.49 16.43 7.97
N VAL A 108 -17.73 17.23 7.21
CA VAL A 108 -17.56 18.68 7.43
C VAL A 108 -17.52 19.40 6.08
N THR A 109 -18.34 20.42 5.89
CA THR A 109 -18.50 21.11 4.59
C THR A 109 -17.55 22.29 4.38
N VAL A 110 -17.03 22.88 5.44
CA VAL A 110 -16.12 24.04 5.43
C VAL A 110 -15.11 23.94 6.56
N GLY A 111 -13.96 24.60 6.39
CA GLY A 111 -12.86 24.55 7.36
C GLY A 111 -11.59 24.06 6.70
N ARG A 112 -10.71 23.48 7.51
CA ARG A 112 -9.34 23.14 7.19
C ARG A 112 -9.18 21.63 7.26
N LEU A 113 -8.69 21.08 6.17
CA LEU A 113 -8.38 19.68 6.02
C LEU A 113 -6.88 19.48 6.17
N GLY A 114 -6.53 18.54 7.05
CA GLY A 114 -5.20 18.01 7.18
C GLY A 114 -4.88 16.99 6.12
N PHE A 115 -3.85 17.29 5.33
CA PHE A 115 -3.13 16.29 4.56
C PHE A 115 -1.78 16.03 5.21
N GLY A 116 -1.27 14.81 5.05
CA GLY A 116 -0.04 14.36 5.69
C GLY A 116 1.19 14.98 5.03
N ALA A 117 1.33 16.31 5.08
CA ALA A 117 2.48 17.04 4.61
C ALA A 117 3.05 17.94 5.71
N LYS A 118 4.38 17.97 5.80
CA LYS A 118 5.14 18.81 6.72
C LYS A 118 6.17 19.63 5.96
N ARG A 119 6.52 20.80 6.49
CA ARG A 119 7.62 21.58 5.94
C ARG A 119 8.93 20.80 6.04
N VAL A 120 9.72 20.85 4.98
CA VAL A 120 11.07 20.28 4.96
C VAL A 120 11.97 21.11 5.88
N SER A 121 12.76 20.45 6.73
CA SER A 121 13.62 21.12 7.72
C SER A 121 14.54 22.21 7.14
N THR A 122 15.06 22.01 5.92
CA THR A 122 15.91 23.02 5.24
C THR A 122 15.16 24.30 4.86
N CYS A 123 13.82 24.24 4.81
CA CYS A 123 12.95 25.35 4.46
C CYS A 123 12.29 26.03 5.65
N GLU A 124 12.57 25.59 6.89
CA GLU A 124 12.01 26.19 8.11
C GLU A 124 12.51 27.62 8.36
N ALA A 125 13.75 27.92 7.98
CA ALA A 125 14.35 29.23 8.15
C ALA A 125 14.24 30.14 6.92
N VAL A 126 13.73 29.62 5.80
CA VAL A 126 13.62 30.36 4.54
C VAL A 126 12.30 31.12 4.52
N ILE A 127 12.37 32.43 4.29
CA ILE A 127 11.19 33.29 4.18
C ILE A 127 10.79 33.41 2.73
N GLY A 128 9.52 33.18 2.43
CA GLY A 128 9.02 33.23 1.08
C GLY A 128 9.51 32.07 0.22
N VAL A 129 9.03 32.05 -1.01
CA VAL A 129 9.53 31.13 -2.03
C VAL A 129 10.81 31.71 -2.63
N ASP A 130 11.88 30.92 -2.61
CA ASP A 130 13.15 31.24 -3.25
C ASP A 130 13.67 30.05 -4.10
N ALA A 131 14.91 30.14 -4.57
CA ALA A 131 15.51 29.09 -5.39
C ALA A 131 15.75 27.76 -4.65
N SER A 132 15.80 27.79 -3.31
CA SER A 132 16.01 26.61 -2.45
C SER A 132 14.70 26.01 -1.96
N CYS A 133 13.72 26.85 -1.64
CA CYS A 133 12.42 26.47 -1.09
C CYS A 133 11.31 27.05 -1.96
N THR A 134 10.83 26.21 -2.86
CA THR A 134 9.78 26.45 -3.85
C THR A 134 8.45 25.89 -3.40
N ALA A 135 7.40 26.17 -4.17
CA ALA A 135 6.08 25.56 -3.98
C ALA A 135 6.08 24.02 -4.08
N LEU A 136 7.11 23.41 -4.68
CA LEU A 136 7.15 21.96 -4.92
C LEU A 136 8.06 21.21 -3.94
N ASN A 137 8.90 21.90 -3.16
CA ASN A 137 9.85 21.24 -2.26
C ASN A 137 9.94 21.87 -0.87
N SER A 138 9.11 22.89 -0.57
CA SER A 138 9.02 23.43 0.79
C SER A 138 8.32 22.47 1.75
N PHE A 139 7.52 21.54 1.22
CA PHE A 139 6.77 20.53 1.98
C PHE A 139 7.01 19.14 1.42
N GLU A 140 6.96 18.14 2.30
CA GLU A 140 7.07 16.72 1.96
C GLU A 140 5.95 15.90 2.60
N TRP A 141 5.55 14.82 1.92
CA TRP A 141 4.53 13.89 2.43
C TRP A 141 5.11 13.03 3.56
N THR A 142 4.35 12.84 4.65
CA THR A 142 4.77 12.09 5.84
C THR A 142 4.23 10.67 5.89
N ASP A 143 3.31 10.31 5.01
CA ASP A 143 2.68 8.99 4.98
C ASP A 143 3.63 7.88 4.49
N GLY A 144 4.70 8.24 3.75
CA GLY A 144 5.66 7.32 3.15
C GLY A 144 5.11 6.52 1.96
N SER A 145 3.91 6.84 1.48
CA SER A 145 3.24 6.17 0.36
C SER A 145 3.03 7.10 -0.83
N THR A 146 2.79 8.38 -0.54
CA THR A 146 2.55 9.41 -1.53
C THR A 146 3.88 9.84 -2.12
N THR A 147 3.93 9.96 -3.45
CA THR A 147 5.16 10.28 -4.18
C THR A 147 4.97 11.49 -5.07
N GLY A 148 6.06 12.19 -5.38
CA GLY A 148 6.02 13.37 -6.23
C GLY A 148 5.29 14.55 -5.60
N THR A 149 4.95 15.53 -6.43
CA THR A 149 4.45 16.85 -6.02
C THR A 149 3.13 17.21 -6.68
N ASP A 150 2.57 16.30 -7.49
CA ASP A 150 1.40 16.57 -8.35
C ASP A 150 0.11 16.74 -7.55
N GLY A 151 0.09 16.30 -6.29
CA GLY A 151 -1.02 16.54 -5.37
C GLY A 151 -1.01 17.93 -4.72
N PHE A 152 0.08 18.71 -4.81
CA PHE A 152 0.09 20.06 -4.27
C PHE A 152 -0.76 21.01 -5.12
N TYR A 153 -1.82 21.55 -4.52
CA TYR A 153 -2.73 22.50 -5.16
C TYR A 153 -2.79 23.77 -4.34
N TRP A 154 -1.86 24.70 -4.59
CA TRP A 154 -1.70 25.90 -3.76
C TRP A 154 -2.75 26.96 -4.02
N MET A 155 -3.21 27.58 -2.94
CA MET A 155 -3.91 28.85 -2.99
C MET A 155 -3.00 29.93 -3.62
N PRO A 156 -3.54 30.89 -4.39
CA PRO A 156 -2.72 31.96 -4.96
C PRO A 156 -1.87 32.69 -3.91
N GLY A 157 -0.56 32.74 -4.12
CA GLY A 157 0.40 33.34 -3.19
C GLY A 157 0.99 32.39 -2.16
N PHE A 158 0.62 31.11 -2.19
CA PHE A 158 1.13 30.07 -1.31
C PHE A 158 2.05 29.06 -2.05
N PRO A 159 2.95 28.37 -1.33
CA PRO A 159 3.27 28.57 0.08
C PRO A 159 3.94 29.94 0.29
N ALA A 160 3.54 30.63 1.36
CA ALA A 160 4.09 31.93 1.71
C ALA A 160 5.43 31.80 2.47
N ASN A 161 5.74 30.60 2.98
CA ASN A 161 6.93 30.31 3.79
C ASN A 161 7.16 31.41 4.85
N PRO A 162 6.21 31.68 5.77
CA PRO A 162 6.32 32.78 6.71
C PRO A 162 7.45 32.53 7.71
N TYR A 163 8.19 33.59 8.08
CA TYR A 163 9.29 33.52 9.05
C TYR A 163 8.83 33.04 10.41
N GLY A 164 9.60 32.15 11.05
CA GLY A 164 9.54 31.97 12.50
C GLY A 164 8.34 31.19 13.01
N SER A 165 7.94 30.12 12.33
CA SER A 165 7.12 29.10 12.95
C SER A 165 7.90 28.51 14.12
N SER A 166 7.62 28.96 15.34
CA SER A 166 8.03 28.26 16.56
C SER A 166 7.31 26.92 16.74
N ASP A 167 6.45 26.54 15.78
CA ASP A 167 5.79 25.26 15.71
C ASP A 167 6.72 24.25 15.00
N PRO A 168 7.26 23.26 15.72
CA PRO A 168 8.18 22.26 15.17
C PRO A 168 7.54 21.34 14.13
N ALA A 169 6.22 21.47 13.86
CA ALA A 169 5.52 20.54 12.99
C ALA A 169 5.06 21.12 11.65
N ASN A 170 4.99 22.46 11.49
CA ASN A 170 4.71 23.18 10.23
C ASN A 170 3.85 22.40 9.23
N TYR A 171 2.65 22.02 9.67
CA TYR A 171 1.77 21.21 8.87
C TYR A 171 1.08 22.03 7.77
N LEU A 172 0.88 21.38 6.62
CA LEU A 172 0.09 21.95 5.55
C LEU A 172 -1.40 21.98 5.90
N GLN A 173 -2.10 23.04 5.49
CA GLN A 173 -3.55 23.14 5.60
C GLN A 173 -4.18 23.23 4.22
N THR A 174 -5.41 22.73 4.11
CA THR A 174 -6.19 22.77 2.88
C THR A 174 -7.57 23.31 3.17
N ASP A 175 -8.04 24.29 2.39
CA ASP A 175 -9.42 24.75 2.47
C ASP A 175 -10.37 23.64 1.96
N ILE A 176 -11.28 23.16 2.81
CA ILE A 176 -12.23 22.08 2.47
C ILE A 176 -13.14 22.47 1.30
N SER A 177 -13.45 23.75 1.13
CA SER A 177 -14.38 24.22 0.11
C SER A 177 -13.74 24.32 -1.28
N THR A 178 -12.49 24.74 -1.37
CA THR A 178 -11.79 24.92 -2.65
C THR A 178 -10.79 23.81 -2.95
N GLY A 179 -10.30 23.12 -1.93
CA GLY A 179 -9.18 22.19 -2.02
C GLY A 179 -7.82 22.88 -2.03
N GLU A 180 -7.78 24.21 -1.95
CA GLU A 180 -6.55 24.97 -2.06
C GLU A 180 -5.72 24.88 -0.77
N MET A 181 -4.44 24.63 -0.96
CA MET A 181 -3.47 24.43 0.10
C MET A 181 -2.79 25.74 0.46
N TYR A 182 -2.54 25.93 1.75
CA TYR A 182 -1.84 27.10 2.25
C TYR A 182 -1.07 26.73 3.51
N ASP A 183 0.09 27.36 3.69
CA ASP A 183 0.85 27.27 4.93
C ASP A 183 0.43 28.40 5.88
N TYR A 184 0.30 28.09 7.16
CA TYR A 184 -0.19 29.04 8.16
C TYR A 184 0.89 29.39 9.18
N TYR A 185 0.84 30.62 9.67
CA TYR A 185 1.72 31.11 10.72
C TYR A 185 1.08 30.93 12.09
N GLY A 186 1.62 30.01 12.89
CA GLY A 186 1.16 29.70 14.25
C GLY A 186 0.60 28.28 14.36
N ASN A 187 -0.10 28.00 15.47
CA ASN A 187 -0.69 26.69 15.71
C ASN A 187 -1.65 26.34 14.57
N SER A 188 -1.34 25.27 13.86
CA SER A 188 -2.25 24.70 12.87
C SER A 188 -3.39 24.00 13.60
N TYR A 189 -4.61 24.15 13.08
CA TYR A 189 -5.79 23.42 13.52
C TYR A 189 -6.49 22.87 12.30
N TRP A 190 -6.98 21.64 12.40
CA TRP A 190 -7.75 20.98 11.36
C TRP A 190 -9.13 20.62 11.86
N GLU A 191 -10.16 20.85 11.05
CA GLU A 191 -11.53 20.43 11.29
C GLU A 191 -11.76 18.99 10.85
N ALA A 192 -10.92 18.50 9.93
CA ALA A 192 -10.91 17.12 9.49
C ALA A 192 -9.51 16.68 9.00
N ALA A 193 -9.29 15.37 8.95
CA ALA A 193 -8.17 14.75 8.27
C ALA A 193 -8.64 13.50 7.53
N ILE A 194 -7.81 13.00 6.61
CA ILE A 194 -8.02 11.66 6.05
C ILE A 194 -6.90 10.74 6.49
N CYS A 195 -7.28 9.62 7.09
CA CYS A 195 -6.38 8.53 7.43
C CYS A 195 -6.29 7.55 6.27
N GLY A 196 -5.09 7.10 5.96
CA GLY A 196 -4.80 6.27 4.81
C GLY A 196 -3.86 5.10 5.13
N MET A 197 -4.06 3.96 4.48
CA MET A 197 -3.09 2.85 4.48
C MET A 197 -3.27 1.88 3.31
N LEU A 198 -2.29 0.99 3.13
CA LEU A 198 -2.40 -0.14 2.21
C LEU A 198 -3.50 -1.13 2.66
N PRO A 199 -4.18 -1.79 1.71
CA PRO A 199 -5.08 -2.90 1.99
C PRO A 199 -4.38 -3.99 2.80
N ILE A 200 -5.12 -4.59 3.73
CA ILE A 200 -4.65 -5.69 4.56
C ILE A 200 -5.21 -7.02 4.05
N GLN A 201 -4.55 -8.11 4.40
CA GLN A 201 -5.12 -9.44 4.18
C GLN A 201 -6.34 -9.60 5.09
N LEU A 202 -7.49 -9.94 4.51
CA LEU A 202 -8.72 -10.24 5.22
C LEU A 202 -8.73 -11.70 5.65
N ASN A 203 -9.26 -11.95 6.86
CA ASN A 203 -9.43 -13.29 7.44
C ASN A 203 -10.76 -13.91 7.01
#